data_AF-T0ITB2-F1
#
_entry.id   AF-T0ITB2-F1
#
_cell.length_a   1.000
_cell.length_b   1.000
_cell.length_c   1.000
_cell.angle_alpha   90.00
_cell.angle_beta   90.00
_cell.angle_gamma   90.00
#
_symmetry.space_group_name_H-M   'P 1'
#
loop_
_entity.id
_entity.type
_entity.pdbx_description
1 polymer ?
#
loop_
_entity_poly.entity_id
_entity_poly.type
_entity_poly.pdbx_seq_one_letter_code
_entity_poly.pdbx_strand_id
1 'polypeptide(L)'
;MARRNLLTQDERQRLFEPRTDHFSVIRNYTLAAEDLEMIGRRRGDANRLGVAAHLALLRHPGFGLHANSDLPEPVLNYLAAQLFVPTTAFQTYGHRQQTRTDHAALAAGYLDLRSFTRDNLAHAIQLAARAAARSDRGETIAHALIEGLKAEHFILPPPDTIERAGLAGRARARKQAAAELVAALDVETMERLDALLVNDAEFGMTPLAWLRDLPGAPSTKNINALLRRLQYVRKLGVNASLGLATSGFRFGQFVREGAVVPPFLLADYTANRRRATLAAAIIDLEARLADAAIVMFERLIGGIFTRAKRGQERRYQDAAPSVGKLMRLFGATIAALDMAEETGGDPLLLVDEMVGWHRLMSARPHVDALAAIGQEDALVLATQRHSTLRRFSANFLDTFTFRASGAGSNLLPAIELLKEFNGKRGSQLPESPPMPFANRQWSKLIEVVPPSWTVWRLI
;
A
#
# COMPACT_ATOMS: atom_id res chain seq x y z
N MET A 1 -23.94 -21.83 10.48
CA MET A 1 -23.15 -20.57 10.42
C MET A 1 -24.00 -19.45 11.00
N ALA A 2 -23.51 -18.72 12.01
CA ALA A 2 -24.23 -17.58 12.56
C ALA A 2 -24.56 -16.57 11.43
N ARG A 3 -25.80 -16.08 11.40
CA ARG A 3 -26.26 -15.08 10.43
C ARG A 3 -25.37 -13.84 10.62
N ARG A 4 -24.44 -13.58 9.68
CA ARG A 4 -23.62 -12.37 9.71
C ARG A 4 -24.55 -11.17 9.51
N ASN A 5 -24.85 -10.47 10.60
CA ASN A 5 -25.66 -9.26 10.56
C ASN A 5 -24.92 -8.18 9.76
N LEU A 6 -25.68 -7.38 9.00
CA LEU A 6 -25.10 -6.25 8.29
C LEU A 6 -24.75 -5.14 9.27
N LEU A 7 -25.62 -4.93 10.25
CA LEU A 7 -25.59 -3.82 11.19
C LEU A 7 -25.35 -4.30 12.63
N THR A 8 -24.68 -3.47 13.43
CA THR A 8 -24.66 -3.59 14.89
C THR A 8 -25.99 -3.13 15.50
N GLN A 9 -26.21 -3.38 16.79
CA GLN A 9 -27.43 -2.94 17.47
C GLN A 9 -27.56 -1.41 17.46
N ASP A 10 -26.48 -0.69 17.76
CA ASP A 10 -26.47 0.78 17.76
C ASP A 10 -26.70 1.37 16.36
N GLU A 11 -26.21 0.71 15.30
CA GLU A 11 -26.47 1.09 13.91
C GLU A 11 -27.96 0.89 13.55
N ARG A 12 -28.59 -0.19 14.02
CA ARG A 12 -30.04 -0.39 13.84
C ARG A 12 -30.85 0.69 14.51
N GLN A 13 -30.54 1.03 15.77
CA GLN A 13 -31.23 2.08 16.49
C GLN A 13 -31.14 3.42 15.75
N ARG A 14 -29.93 3.77 15.26
CA ARG A 14 -29.72 5.02 14.53
C ARG A 14 -30.47 5.09 13.19
N LEU A 15 -30.60 3.97 12.47
CA LEU A 15 -31.20 3.93 11.13
C LEU A 15 -32.69 3.61 11.12
N PHE A 16 -33.17 2.81 12.07
CA PHE A 16 -34.50 2.20 12.01
C PHE A 16 -35.47 2.70 13.07
N GLU A 17 -34.99 3.28 14.17
CA GLU A 17 -35.86 3.74 15.25
C GLU A 17 -36.24 5.22 15.08
N PRO A 18 -37.46 5.62 15.48
CA PRO A 18 -37.84 7.03 15.50
C PRO A 18 -36.94 7.79 16.48
N ARG A 19 -36.45 8.95 16.06
CA ARG A 19 -35.61 9.80 16.92
C ARG A 19 -36.44 10.43 18.03
N THR A 20 -35.92 10.38 19.25
CA THR A 20 -36.63 10.83 20.47
C THR A 20 -35.99 12.05 21.14
N ASP A 21 -34.80 12.46 20.71
CA ASP A 21 -34.18 13.69 21.19
C ASP A 21 -34.97 14.93 20.73
N HIS A 22 -35.04 15.95 21.58
CA HIS A 22 -35.88 17.12 21.39
C HIS A 22 -35.71 17.78 20.01
N PHE A 23 -34.46 17.96 19.56
CA PHE A 23 -34.16 18.58 18.27
C PHE A 23 -34.65 17.71 17.10
N SER A 24 -34.39 16.40 17.13
CA SER A 24 -34.83 15.50 16.08
C SER A 24 -36.35 15.33 16.04
N VAL A 25 -37.04 15.40 17.19
CA VAL A 25 -38.50 15.36 17.25
C VAL A 25 -39.10 16.55 16.52
N ILE A 26 -38.63 17.77 16.83
CA ILE A 26 -39.07 18.99 16.13
C ILE A 26 -38.77 18.88 14.64
N ARG A 27 -37.53 18.54 14.28
CA ARG A 27 -37.08 18.50 12.88
C ARG A 27 -37.88 17.53 12.02
N ASN A 28 -38.21 16.35 12.54
CA ASN A 28 -38.76 15.26 11.74
C ASN A 28 -40.29 15.14 11.83
N TYR A 29 -40.92 15.67 12.89
CA TYR A 29 -42.35 15.44 13.16
C TYR A 29 -43.18 16.72 13.31
N THR A 30 -42.66 17.87 12.88
CA THR A 30 -43.48 19.07 12.73
C THR A 30 -44.48 18.87 11.58
N LEU A 31 -45.75 19.13 11.84
CA LEU A 31 -46.84 19.06 10.89
C LEU A 31 -47.01 20.41 10.18
N ALA A 32 -47.04 20.39 8.85
CA ALA A 32 -47.34 21.57 8.06
C ALA A 32 -48.85 21.91 8.12
N ALA A 33 -49.23 23.10 7.65
CA ALA A 33 -50.62 23.54 7.66
C ALA A 33 -51.54 22.60 6.88
N GLU A 34 -51.05 22.08 5.74
CA GLU A 34 -51.73 21.12 4.88
C GLU A 34 -51.94 19.78 5.59
N ASP A 35 -50.97 19.36 6.41
CA ASP A 35 -51.08 18.14 7.22
C ASP A 35 -52.19 18.30 8.26
N LEU A 36 -52.21 19.44 8.96
CA LEU A 36 -53.20 19.75 9.98
C LEU A 36 -54.62 19.81 9.38
N GLU A 37 -54.77 20.39 8.19
CA GLU A 37 -56.04 20.41 7.48
C GLU A 37 -56.51 18.99 7.12
N MET A 38 -55.62 18.17 6.56
CA MET A 38 -55.91 16.79 6.18
C MET A 38 -56.29 15.94 7.40
N ILE A 39 -55.53 16.05 8.49
CA ILE A 39 -55.78 15.37 9.76
C ILE A 39 -57.11 15.82 10.36
N GLY A 40 -57.38 17.14 10.36
CA GLY A 40 -58.57 17.75 10.95
C GLY A 40 -59.89 17.23 10.37
N ARG A 41 -59.89 16.78 9.11
CA ARG A 41 -61.03 16.14 8.43
C ARG A 41 -61.44 14.79 9.06
N ARG A 42 -60.61 14.20 9.92
CA ARG A 42 -60.96 12.96 10.65
C ARG A 42 -61.83 13.27 11.87
N ARG A 43 -62.81 12.39 12.13
CA ARG A 43 -63.69 12.47 13.30
C ARG A 43 -63.03 11.81 14.51
N GLY A 44 -62.96 12.53 15.63
CA GLY A 44 -62.45 12.05 16.91
C GLY A 44 -60.93 12.16 17.06
N ASP A 45 -60.50 12.51 18.27
CA ASP A 45 -59.10 12.79 18.61
C ASP A 45 -58.19 11.58 18.36
N ALA A 46 -58.67 10.38 18.68
CA ALA A 46 -57.94 9.13 18.44
C ALA A 46 -57.58 8.95 16.96
N ASN A 47 -58.50 9.24 16.04
CA ASN A 47 -58.27 9.09 14.61
C ASN A 47 -57.35 10.19 14.07
N ARG A 48 -57.48 11.42 14.57
CA ARG A 48 -56.60 12.55 14.21
C ARG A 48 -55.16 12.25 14.61
N LEU A 49 -54.94 11.84 15.86
CA LEU A 49 -53.62 11.49 16.38
C LEU A 49 -53.05 10.24 15.71
N GLY A 50 -53.91 9.27 15.36
CA GLY A 50 -53.55 8.09 14.58
C GLY A 50 -53.02 8.41 13.18
N VAL A 51 -53.72 9.24 12.41
CA VAL A 51 -53.25 9.67 11.08
C VAL A 51 -51.96 10.48 11.19
N ALA A 52 -51.84 11.36 12.18
CA ALA A 52 -50.61 12.10 12.45
C ALA A 52 -49.42 11.17 12.73
N ALA A 53 -49.63 10.11 13.51
CA ALA A 53 -48.60 9.10 13.78
C ALA A 53 -48.18 8.35 12.51
N HIS A 54 -49.13 8.00 11.63
CA HIS A 54 -48.81 7.41 10.32
C HIS A 54 -47.95 8.36 9.47
N LEU A 55 -48.33 9.63 9.34
CA LEU A 55 -47.55 10.62 8.59
C LEU A 55 -46.14 10.79 9.16
N ALA A 56 -46.04 10.94 10.48
CA ALA A 56 -44.78 11.12 11.18
C ALA A 56 -43.82 9.96 10.91
N LEU A 57 -44.27 8.71 11.09
CA LEU A 57 -43.43 7.52 10.94
C LEU A 57 -43.14 7.15 9.47
N LEU A 58 -43.98 7.60 8.53
CA LEU A 58 -43.72 7.50 7.09
C LEU A 58 -42.70 8.54 6.62
N ARG A 59 -42.67 9.75 7.20
CA ARG A 59 -41.62 10.74 6.92
C ARG A 59 -40.29 10.34 7.55
N HIS A 60 -40.32 9.90 8.81
CA HIS A 60 -39.14 9.45 9.53
C HIS A 60 -39.50 8.39 10.58
N PRO A 61 -38.89 7.20 10.58
CA PRO A 61 -37.74 6.81 9.76
C PRO A 61 -38.09 6.39 8.33
N GLY A 62 -39.37 6.15 8.00
CA GLY A 62 -39.82 5.73 6.66
C GLY A 62 -40.59 4.42 6.62
N PHE A 63 -40.77 3.74 7.75
CA PHE A 63 -41.43 2.43 7.84
C PHE A 63 -42.96 2.52 8.05
N GLY A 64 -43.45 3.68 8.50
CA GLY A 64 -44.83 3.85 8.93
C GLY A 64 -45.13 3.21 10.29
N LEU A 65 -46.37 3.39 10.76
CA LEU A 65 -46.84 2.82 12.03
C LEU A 65 -47.27 1.36 11.85
N HIS A 66 -46.58 0.42 12.48
CA HIS A 66 -46.93 -1.01 12.46
C HIS A 66 -47.97 -1.35 13.52
N ALA A 67 -48.71 -2.46 13.32
CA ALA A 67 -49.80 -2.89 14.20
C ALA A 67 -49.36 -3.04 15.68
N ASN A 68 -48.13 -3.51 15.91
CA ASN A 68 -47.57 -3.81 17.23
C ASN A 68 -46.39 -2.90 17.61
N SER A 69 -46.22 -1.76 16.93
CA SER A 69 -45.18 -0.79 17.29
C SER A 69 -45.78 0.32 18.14
N ASP A 70 -45.22 0.51 19.33
CA ASP A 70 -45.55 1.66 20.16
C ASP A 70 -44.91 2.93 19.58
N LEU A 71 -45.68 4.02 19.58
CA LEU A 71 -45.16 5.33 19.22
C LEU A 71 -44.35 5.85 20.42
N PRO A 72 -43.06 6.24 20.27
CA PRO A 72 -42.28 6.74 21.38
C PRO A 72 -42.96 7.96 22.02
N GLU A 73 -42.98 7.98 23.36
CA GLU A 73 -43.67 9.02 24.14
C GLU A 73 -43.29 10.45 23.73
N PRO A 74 -42.01 10.81 23.47
CA PRO A 74 -41.67 12.16 23.01
C PRO A 74 -42.33 12.55 21.68
N VAL A 75 -42.48 11.58 20.76
CA VAL A 75 -43.12 11.80 19.46
C VAL A 75 -44.64 11.94 19.65
N LEU A 76 -45.24 11.07 20.47
CA LEU A 76 -46.66 11.14 20.80
C LEU A 76 -47.04 12.48 21.44
N ASN A 77 -46.28 12.90 22.44
CA ASN A 77 -46.50 14.17 23.14
C ASN A 77 -46.41 15.36 22.18
N TYR A 78 -45.43 15.33 21.27
CA TYR A 78 -45.23 16.40 20.30
C TYR A 78 -46.35 16.47 19.26
N LEU A 79 -46.82 15.34 18.74
CA LEU A 79 -47.94 15.30 17.81
C LEU A 79 -49.26 15.72 18.47
N ALA A 80 -49.51 15.26 19.71
CA ALA A 80 -50.70 15.62 20.47
C ALA A 80 -50.76 17.13 20.75
N ALA A 81 -49.63 17.74 21.11
CA ALA A 81 -49.52 19.18 21.32
C ALA A 81 -49.85 20.00 20.06
N GLN A 82 -49.33 19.59 18.89
CA GLN A 82 -49.61 20.26 17.61
C GLN A 82 -51.09 20.18 17.19
N LEU A 83 -51.80 19.13 17.62
CA LEU A 83 -53.20 18.91 17.30
C LEU A 83 -54.17 19.42 18.37
N PHE A 84 -53.66 19.91 19.51
CA PHE A 84 -54.45 20.29 20.70
C PHE A 84 -55.37 19.16 21.22
N VAL A 85 -54.86 17.92 21.24
CA VAL A 85 -55.59 16.73 21.74
C VAL A 85 -54.83 16.06 22.89
N PRO A 86 -55.50 15.34 23.80
CA PRO A 86 -54.82 14.58 24.85
C PRO A 86 -54.10 13.34 24.29
N THR A 87 -52.92 13.03 24.81
CA THR A 87 -52.14 11.84 24.42
C THR A 87 -52.86 10.52 24.73
N THR A 88 -53.73 10.52 25.75
CA THR A 88 -54.60 9.39 26.10
C THR A 88 -55.57 9.01 24.99
N ALA A 89 -55.90 9.92 24.06
CA ALA A 89 -56.72 9.60 22.90
C ALA A 89 -56.08 8.52 22.02
N PHE A 90 -54.75 8.38 22.02
CA PHE A 90 -54.06 7.33 21.27
C PHE A 90 -54.32 5.92 21.83
N GLN A 91 -54.68 5.78 23.10
CA GLN A 91 -54.93 4.46 23.72
C GLN A 91 -56.15 3.76 23.11
N THR A 92 -57.12 4.54 22.62
CA THR A 92 -58.32 4.02 21.96
C THR A 92 -58.19 3.97 20.43
N TYR A 93 -57.03 4.38 19.91
CA TYR A 93 -56.77 4.39 18.48
C TYR A 93 -56.59 2.96 17.94
N GLY A 94 -57.25 2.67 16.81
CA GLY A 94 -56.93 1.49 16.03
C GLY A 94 -57.37 0.15 16.63
N HIS A 95 -58.33 0.13 17.57
CA HIS A 95 -58.95 -1.12 18.05
C HIS A 95 -59.51 -2.00 16.92
N ARG A 96 -59.94 -1.38 15.81
CA ARG A 96 -60.30 -2.08 14.57
C ARG A 96 -59.13 -2.03 13.61
N GLN A 97 -58.65 -3.21 13.19
CA GLN A 97 -57.55 -3.35 12.22
C GLN A 97 -57.81 -2.55 10.93
N GLN A 98 -59.04 -2.57 10.43
CA GLN A 98 -59.44 -1.85 9.21
C GLN A 98 -59.13 -0.34 9.28
N THR A 99 -59.41 0.29 10.43
CA THR A 99 -59.15 1.73 10.61
C THR A 99 -57.66 2.06 10.49
N ARG A 100 -56.78 1.19 11.01
CA ARG A 100 -55.32 1.37 10.89
C ARG A 100 -54.86 1.23 9.44
N THR A 101 -55.41 0.25 8.73
CA THR A 101 -55.08 0.03 7.31
C THR A 101 -55.56 1.18 6.43
N ASP A 102 -56.79 1.66 6.64
CA ASP A 102 -57.34 2.80 5.89
C ASP A 102 -56.54 4.08 6.14
N HIS A 103 -56.15 4.35 7.39
CA HIS A 103 -55.33 5.51 7.72
C HIS A 103 -53.90 5.40 7.20
N ALA A 104 -53.31 4.19 7.21
CA ALA A 104 -52.01 3.95 6.60
C ALA A 104 -52.04 4.22 5.09
N ALA A 105 -53.09 3.74 4.39
CA ALA A 105 -53.28 3.97 2.97
C ALA A 105 -53.51 5.46 2.66
N LEU A 106 -54.32 6.15 3.47
CA LEU A 106 -54.57 7.58 3.36
C LEU A 106 -53.29 8.41 3.54
N ALA A 107 -52.50 8.11 4.57
CA ALA A 107 -51.24 8.80 4.81
C ALA A 107 -50.21 8.53 3.71
N ALA A 108 -50.11 7.29 3.23
CA ALA A 108 -49.25 6.93 2.11
C ALA A 108 -49.64 7.65 0.82
N GLY A 109 -50.93 7.70 0.48
CA GLY A 109 -51.43 8.40 -0.71
C GLY A 109 -51.20 9.91 -0.61
N TYR A 110 -51.37 10.51 0.57
CA TYR A 110 -51.09 11.93 0.79
C TYR A 110 -49.61 12.28 0.61
N LEU A 111 -48.70 11.38 0.98
CA LEU A 111 -47.25 11.56 0.81
C LEU A 111 -46.72 11.06 -0.55
N ASP A 112 -47.62 10.62 -1.45
CA ASP A 112 -47.27 10.00 -2.73
C ASP A 112 -46.27 8.83 -2.57
N LEU A 113 -46.52 7.97 -1.58
CA LEU A 113 -45.67 6.82 -1.27
C LEU A 113 -46.26 5.51 -1.80
N ARG A 114 -45.39 4.67 -2.35
CA ARG A 114 -45.74 3.32 -2.82
C ARG A 114 -45.20 2.22 -1.89
N SER A 115 -45.95 1.13 -1.79
CA SER A 115 -45.54 -0.03 -0.99
C SER A 115 -44.35 -0.75 -1.60
N PHE A 116 -43.42 -1.22 -0.76
CA PHE A 116 -42.35 -2.11 -1.19
C PHE A 116 -42.86 -3.55 -1.31
N THR A 117 -42.64 -4.17 -2.47
CA THR A 117 -43.05 -5.55 -2.77
C THR A 117 -41.85 -6.44 -3.10
N ARG A 118 -42.10 -7.75 -3.27
CA ARG A 118 -41.03 -8.70 -3.65
C ARG A 118 -40.38 -8.36 -4.98
N ASP A 119 -41.13 -7.79 -5.92
CA ASP A 119 -40.63 -7.41 -7.26
C ASP A 119 -39.60 -6.28 -7.18
N ASN A 120 -39.63 -5.49 -6.10
CA ASN A 120 -38.67 -4.41 -5.87
C ASN A 120 -37.35 -4.90 -5.23
N LEU A 121 -37.27 -6.16 -4.79
CA LEU A 121 -36.10 -6.67 -4.08
C LEU A 121 -34.83 -6.65 -4.95
N ALA A 122 -34.94 -6.99 -6.23
CA ALA A 122 -33.80 -6.96 -7.16
C ALA A 122 -33.22 -5.54 -7.29
N HIS A 123 -34.09 -4.53 -7.32
CA HIS A 123 -33.71 -3.13 -7.37
C HIS A 123 -33.05 -2.66 -6.07
N ALA A 124 -33.62 -3.01 -4.91
CA ALA A 124 -33.00 -2.74 -3.61
C ALA A 124 -31.58 -3.33 -3.50
N ILE A 125 -31.39 -4.57 -3.97
CA ILE A 125 -30.07 -5.21 -4.02
C ILE A 125 -29.13 -4.43 -4.93
N GLN A 126 -29.61 -3.87 -6.05
CA GLN A 126 -28.80 -3.06 -6.95
C GLN A 126 -28.39 -1.72 -6.31
N LEU A 127 -29.30 -1.02 -5.62
CA LEU A 127 -28.98 0.19 -4.86
C LEU A 127 -27.90 -0.09 -3.81
N ALA A 128 -28.09 -1.17 -3.03
CA ALA A 128 -27.09 -1.62 -2.07
C ALA A 128 -25.75 -2.00 -2.74
N ALA A 129 -25.77 -2.65 -3.90
CA ALA A 129 -24.56 -3.01 -4.64
C ALA A 129 -23.78 -1.78 -5.13
N ARG A 130 -24.46 -0.71 -5.56
CA ARG A 130 -23.80 0.56 -5.95
C ARG A 130 -23.08 1.21 -4.76
N ALA A 131 -23.72 1.23 -3.58
CA ALA A 131 -23.07 1.70 -2.37
C ALA A 131 -21.90 0.80 -1.96
N ALA A 132 -22.13 -0.51 -2.02
CA ALA A 132 -21.11 -1.50 -1.70
C ALA A 132 -19.93 -1.48 -2.68
N ALA A 133 -20.07 -1.01 -3.92
CA ALA A 133 -18.93 -0.86 -4.82
C ALA A 133 -17.80 0.00 -4.22
N ARG A 134 -18.11 0.91 -3.28
CA ARG A 134 -17.15 1.82 -2.64
C ARG A 134 -16.98 1.63 -1.13
N SER A 135 -17.68 0.69 -0.50
CA SER A 135 -17.60 0.43 0.95
C SER A 135 -18.03 -0.99 1.31
N ASP A 136 -17.52 -1.52 2.42
CA ASP A 136 -18.02 -2.75 3.07
C ASP A 136 -18.70 -2.48 4.41
N ARG A 137 -18.74 -1.22 4.86
CA ARG A 137 -19.39 -0.80 6.11
C ARG A 137 -20.90 -0.97 5.98
N GLY A 138 -21.48 -1.72 6.92
CA GLY A 138 -22.90 -2.05 6.92
C GLY A 138 -23.79 -0.82 6.96
N GLU A 139 -23.55 0.08 7.93
CA GLU A 139 -24.30 1.32 8.10
C GLU A 139 -24.30 2.18 6.82
N THR A 140 -23.15 2.35 6.17
CA THR A 140 -23.05 3.12 4.91
C THR A 140 -23.89 2.51 3.80
N ILE A 141 -23.90 1.19 3.66
CA ILE A 141 -24.68 0.48 2.63
C ILE A 141 -26.18 0.58 2.94
N ALA A 142 -26.57 0.35 4.19
CA ALA A 142 -27.96 0.43 4.63
C ALA A 142 -28.52 1.85 4.49
N HIS A 143 -27.77 2.86 4.91
CA HIS A 143 -28.15 4.27 4.75
C HIS A 143 -28.35 4.62 3.27
N ALA A 144 -27.40 4.29 2.39
CA ALA A 144 -27.54 4.57 0.96
C ALA A 144 -28.73 3.83 0.32
N LEU A 145 -29.02 2.60 0.77
CA LEU A 145 -30.21 1.87 0.35
C LEU A 145 -31.50 2.57 0.80
N ILE A 146 -31.58 2.97 2.07
CA ILE A 146 -32.75 3.69 2.63
C ILE A 146 -33.00 4.98 1.85
N GLU A 147 -31.96 5.80 1.66
CA GLU A 147 -32.08 7.07 0.94
C GLU A 147 -32.47 6.86 -0.54
N GLY A 148 -31.92 5.82 -1.19
CA GLY A 148 -32.32 5.47 -2.55
C GLY A 148 -33.79 5.06 -2.66
N LEU A 149 -34.30 4.28 -1.70
CA LEU A 149 -35.71 3.89 -1.67
C LEU A 149 -36.62 5.10 -1.39
N LYS A 150 -36.23 5.98 -0.46
CA LYS A 150 -36.97 7.22 -0.17
C LYS A 150 -37.01 8.17 -1.36
N ALA A 151 -35.89 8.36 -2.04
CA ALA A 151 -35.82 9.19 -3.25
C ALA A 151 -36.73 8.67 -4.38
N GLU A 152 -37.04 7.38 -4.37
CA GLU A 152 -37.97 6.72 -5.29
C GLU A 152 -39.37 6.50 -4.68
N HIS A 153 -39.70 7.25 -3.62
CA HIS A 153 -41.01 7.32 -2.97
C HIS A 153 -41.52 5.97 -2.42
N PHE A 154 -40.63 5.07 -2.00
CA PHE A 154 -41.03 3.84 -1.33
C PHE A 154 -41.28 4.04 0.17
N ILE A 155 -42.36 3.44 0.67
CA ILE A 155 -42.45 3.05 2.08
C ILE A 155 -41.36 2.00 2.31
N LEU A 156 -40.52 2.21 3.33
CA LEU A 156 -39.40 1.31 3.59
C LEU A 156 -39.91 -0.10 3.96
N PRO A 157 -39.31 -1.16 3.39
CA PRO A 157 -39.62 -2.52 3.83
C PRO A 157 -39.09 -2.76 5.25
N PRO A 158 -39.53 -3.84 5.92
CA PRO A 158 -39.07 -4.15 7.28
C PRO A 158 -37.54 -4.18 7.41
N PRO A 159 -36.97 -3.82 8.57
CA PRO A 159 -35.52 -3.79 8.80
C PRO A 159 -34.75 -5.03 8.33
N ASP A 160 -35.25 -6.25 8.56
CA ASP A 160 -34.62 -7.51 8.08
C ASP A 160 -34.48 -7.53 6.55
N THR A 161 -35.44 -6.96 5.82
CA THR A 161 -35.39 -6.87 4.35
C THR A 161 -34.29 -5.91 3.90
N ILE A 162 -34.14 -4.76 4.57
CA ILE A 162 -33.05 -3.81 4.31
C ILE A 162 -31.69 -4.47 4.57
N GLU A 163 -31.50 -5.13 5.72
CA GLU A 163 -30.24 -5.80 6.05
C GLU A 163 -29.91 -6.91 5.04
N ARG A 164 -30.90 -7.75 4.68
CA ARG A 164 -30.72 -8.81 3.68
C ARG A 164 -30.39 -8.26 2.30
N ALA A 165 -31.08 -7.21 1.85
CA ALA A 165 -30.80 -6.56 0.58
C ALA A 165 -29.39 -5.94 0.59
N GLY A 166 -28.97 -5.35 1.71
CA GLY A 166 -27.61 -4.84 1.91
C GLY A 166 -26.54 -5.93 1.84
N LEU A 167 -26.75 -7.07 2.51
CA LEU A 167 -25.84 -8.24 2.44
C LEU A 167 -25.74 -8.80 1.02
N ALA A 168 -26.88 -8.97 0.35
CA ALA A 168 -26.93 -9.45 -1.03
C ALA A 168 -26.28 -8.45 -2.00
N GLY A 169 -26.48 -7.15 -1.79
CA GLY A 169 -25.84 -6.08 -2.55
C GLY A 169 -24.32 -6.10 -2.38
N ARG A 170 -23.82 -6.30 -1.16
CA ARG A 170 -22.38 -6.47 -0.89
C ARG A 170 -21.79 -7.69 -1.60
N ALA A 171 -22.48 -8.83 -1.54
CA ALA A 171 -22.08 -10.03 -2.27
C ALA A 171 -22.08 -9.80 -3.79
N ARG A 172 -23.10 -9.11 -4.32
CA ARG A 172 -23.21 -8.75 -5.74
C ARG A 172 -22.08 -7.83 -6.18
N ALA A 173 -21.79 -6.76 -5.44
CA ALA A 173 -20.71 -5.83 -5.74
C ALA A 173 -19.35 -6.54 -5.80
N ARG A 174 -19.10 -7.46 -4.86
CA ARG A 174 -17.88 -8.28 -4.86
C ARG A 174 -17.80 -9.19 -6.09
N LYS A 175 -18.90 -9.89 -6.41
CA LYS A 175 -18.95 -10.79 -7.57
C LYS A 175 -18.73 -10.02 -8.88
N GLN A 176 -19.33 -8.83 -8.99
CA GLN A 176 -19.19 -7.96 -10.15
C GLN A 176 -17.74 -7.48 -10.31
N ALA A 177 -17.12 -6.95 -9.26
CA ALA A 177 -15.73 -6.51 -9.29
C ALA A 177 -14.76 -7.66 -9.65
N ALA A 178 -15.01 -8.87 -9.14
CA ALA A 178 -14.22 -10.04 -9.51
C ALA A 178 -14.40 -10.41 -10.99
N ALA A 179 -15.63 -10.35 -11.51
CA ALA A 179 -15.90 -10.64 -12.91
C ALA A 179 -15.27 -9.60 -13.85
N GLU A 180 -15.31 -8.31 -13.49
CA GLU A 180 -14.68 -7.22 -14.25
C GLU A 180 -13.16 -7.41 -14.35
N LEU A 181 -12.48 -7.74 -13.26
CA LEU A 181 -11.05 -8.04 -13.28
C LEU A 181 -10.73 -9.25 -14.16
N VAL A 182 -11.51 -10.32 -14.01
CA VAL A 182 -11.25 -11.58 -14.74
C VAL A 182 -11.57 -11.45 -16.23
N ALA A 183 -12.55 -10.63 -16.61
CA ALA A 183 -12.88 -10.38 -18.01
C ALA A 183 -11.75 -9.71 -18.79
N ALA A 184 -10.81 -9.05 -18.10
CA ALA A 184 -9.64 -8.42 -18.71
C ALA A 184 -8.40 -9.34 -18.74
N LEU A 185 -8.53 -10.60 -18.29
CA LEU A 185 -7.46 -11.60 -18.33
C LEU A 185 -7.68 -12.58 -19.48
N ASP A 186 -6.60 -12.93 -20.19
CA ASP A 186 -6.62 -14.04 -21.13
C ASP A 186 -6.61 -15.41 -20.43
N VAL A 187 -6.92 -16.47 -21.18
CA VAL A 187 -7.04 -17.84 -20.65
C VAL A 187 -5.72 -18.33 -20.07
N GLU A 188 -4.61 -18.07 -20.76
CA GLU A 188 -3.28 -18.51 -20.33
C GLU A 188 -2.87 -17.86 -18.99
N THR A 189 -3.15 -16.57 -18.82
CA THR A 189 -2.90 -15.84 -17.57
C THR A 189 -3.78 -16.36 -16.45
N MET A 190 -5.05 -16.69 -16.72
CA MET A 190 -5.92 -17.31 -15.74
C MET A 190 -5.39 -18.67 -15.27
N GLU A 191 -4.87 -19.51 -16.18
CA GLU A 191 -4.25 -20.79 -15.84
C GLU A 191 -2.97 -20.62 -15.02
N ARG A 192 -2.09 -19.68 -15.42
CA ARG A 192 -0.90 -19.32 -14.65
C ARG A 192 -1.24 -18.85 -13.23
N LEU A 193 -2.31 -18.07 -13.07
CA LEU A 193 -2.78 -17.63 -11.76
C LEU A 193 -3.27 -18.82 -10.92
N ASP A 194 -4.10 -19.70 -11.49
CA ASP A 194 -4.59 -20.88 -10.77
C ASP A 194 -3.43 -21.81 -10.34
N ALA A 195 -2.38 -21.94 -11.16
CA ALA A 195 -1.17 -22.71 -10.84
C ALA A 195 -0.39 -22.17 -9.63
N LEU A 196 -0.55 -20.89 -9.25
CA LEU A 196 0.12 -20.30 -8.09
C LEU A 196 -0.28 -20.96 -6.76
N LEU A 197 -1.40 -21.68 -6.74
CA LEU A 197 -1.94 -22.36 -5.56
C LEU A 197 -1.58 -23.85 -5.50
N VAL A 198 -0.99 -24.39 -6.55
CA VAL A 198 -0.55 -25.80 -6.61
C VAL A 198 0.88 -25.87 -6.08
N ASN A 199 1.19 -26.90 -5.30
CA ASN A 199 2.56 -27.11 -4.81
C ASN A 199 3.51 -27.34 -5.99
N ASP A 200 4.62 -26.61 -5.97
CA ASP A 200 5.67 -26.71 -6.98
C ASP A 200 6.86 -27.48 -6.39
N ALA A 201 7.36 -28.47 -7.14
CA ALA A 201 8.48 -29.31 -6.72
C ALA A 201 9.81 -28.54 -6.64
N GLU A 202 10.00 -27.50 -7.45
CA GLU A 202 11.20 -26.67 -7.45
C GLU A 202 11.26 -25.82 -6.17
N PHE A 203 10.13 -25.28 -5.72
CA PHE A 203 10.07 -24.41 -4.54
C PHE A 203 9.84 -25.19 -3.23
N GLY A 204 9.33 -26.41 -3.30
CA GLY A 204 8.90 -27.20 -2.14
C GLY A 204 7.64 -26.67 -1.45
N MET A 205 6.93 -25.73 -2.10
CA MET A 205 5.72 -25.07 -1.63
C MET A 205 4.95 -24.48 -2.82
N THR A 206 3.76 -23.92 -2.60
CA THR A 206 3.05 -23.19 -3.65
C THR A 206 3.84 -21.96 -4.12
N PRO A 207 3.84 -21.60 -5.42
CA PRO A 207 4.49 -20.39 -5.92
C PRO A 207 4.03 -19.12 -5.20
N LEU A 208 2.75 -19.01 -4.84
CA LEU A 208 2.24 -17.86 -4.08
C LEU A 208 2.90 -17.70 -2.71
N ALA A 209 3.09 -18.80 -1.97
CA ALA A 209 3.77 -18.78 -0.68
C ALA A 209 5.25 -18.36 -0.84
N TRP A 210 5.93 -18.91 -1.85
CA TRP A 210 7.31 -18.56 -2.16
C TRP A 210 7.48 -17.08 -2.55
N LEU A 211 6.54 -16.54 -3.33
CA LEU A 211 6.53 -15.12 -3.72
C LEU A 211 6.35 -14.17 -2.53
N ARG A 212 5.59 -14.58 -1.50
CA ARG A 212 5.36 -13.79 -0.28
C ARG A 212 6.53 -13.86 0.72
N ASP A 213 7.39 -14.87 0.62
CA ASP A 213 8.58 -15.02 1.47
C ASP A 213 9.74 -14.14 0.96
N LEU A 214 9.77 -12.87 1.38
CA LEU A 214 10.77 -11.89 0.97
C LEU A 214 11.98 -11.90 1.92
N PRO A 215 13.19 -12.21 1.45
CA PRO A 215 14.38 -12.16 2.29
C PRO A 215 14.74 -10.70 2.66
N GLY A 216 14.98 -10.44 3.96
CA GLY A 216 15.26 -9.09 4.46
C GLY A 216 16.75 -8.73 4.67
N ALA A 217 17.63 -9.72 4.85
CA ALA A 217 19.04 -9.47 5.16
C ALA A 217 19.86 -9.08 3.91
N PRO A 218 20.70 -8.03 3.94
CA PRO A 218 21.51 -7.64 2.78
C PRO A 218 22.57 -8.71 2.43
N SER A 219 22.39 -9.39 1.30
CA SER A 219 23.40 -10.30 0.74
C SER A 219 23.24 -10.47 -0.76
N THR A 220 24.30 -10.88 -1.45
CA THR A 220 24.25 -11.18 -2.90
C THR A 220 23.31 -12.34 -3.22
N LYS A 221 23.17 -13.31 -2.31
CA LYS A 221 22.19 -14.40 -2.42
C LYS A 221 20.76 -13.85 -2.38
N ASN A 222 20.47 -12.99 -1.42
CA ASN A 222 19.10 -12.50 -1.17
C ASN A 222 18.64 -11.53 -2.27
N ILE A 223 19.52 -10.67 -2.80
CA ILE A 223 19.13 -9.77 -3.89
C ILE A 223 18.81 -10.56 -5.16
N ASN A 224 19.61 -11.58 -5.50
CA ASN A 224 19.30 -12.46 -6.62
C ASN A 224 18.01 -13.26 -6.39
N ALA A 225 17.71 -13.65 -5.14
CA ALA A 225 16.46 -14.31 -4.80
C ALA A 225 15.23 -13.38 -4.94
N LEU A 226 15.37 -12.08 -4.65
CA LEU A 226 14.33 -11.07 -4.92
C LEU A 226 14.15 -10.83 -6.42
N LEU A 227 15.24 -10.66 -7.17
CA LEU A 227 15.21 -10.47 -8.62
C LEU A 227 14.57 -11.66 -9.34
N ARG A 228 14.87 -12.89 -8.91
CA ARG A 228 14.22 -14.11 -9.43
C ARG A 228 12.71 -14.09 -9.21
N ARG A 229 12.24 -13.69 -8.03
CA ARG A 229 10.80 -13.55 -7.73
C ARG A 229 10.15 -12.47 -8.58
N LEU A 230 10.81 -11.32 -8.73
CA LEU A 230 10.31 -10.22 -9.55
C LEU A 230 10.18 -10.62 -11.02
N GLN A 231 11.17 -11.33 -11.57
CA GLN A 231 11.11 -11.89 -12.91
C GLN A 231 9.98 -12.93 -13.06
N TYR A 232 9.80 -13.79 -12.06
CA TYR A 232 8.70 -14.77 -12.05
C TYR A 232 7.33 -14.06 -12.10
N VAL A 233 7.12 -13.05 -11.25
CA VAL A 233 5.88 -12.26 -11.21
C VAL A 233 5.58 -11.61 -12.55
N ARG A 234 6.58 -10.98 -13.17
CA ARG A 234 6.40 -10.32 -14.49
C ARG A 234 6.07 -11.30 -15.61
N LYS A 235 6.63 -12.51 -15.57
CA LYS A 235 6.32 -13.58 -16.54
C LYS A 235 4.88 -14.08 -16.44
N LEU A 236 4.17 -13.80 -15.35
CA LEU A 236 2.74 -14.13 -15.25
C LEU A 236 1.88 -13.29 -16.21
N GLY A 237 2.39 -12.14 -16.68
CA GLY A 237 1.71 -11.31 -17.68
C GLY A 237 0.55 -10.47 -17.13
N VAL A 238 0.43 -10.31 -15.80
CA VAL A 238 -0.66 -9.56 -15.19
C VAL A 238 -0.37 -8.06 -15.30
N ASN A 239 -1.12 -7.35 -16.15
CA ASN A 239 -0.91 -5.93 -16.36
C ASN A 239 -1.36 -5.08 -15.16
N ALA A 240 -0.49 -4.21 -14.65
CA ALA A 240 -0.80 -3.29 -13.55
C ALA A 240 -2.01 -2.37 -13.83
N SER A 241 -2.34 -2.10 -15.10
CA SER A 241 -3.51 -1.31 -15.48
C SER A 241 -4.85 -1.95 -15.10
N LEU A 242 -4.88 -3.25 -14.80
CA LEU A 242 -6.06 -3.95 -14.28
C LEU A 242 -6.61 -3.31 -13.01
N GLY A 243 -5.73 -2.73 -12.18
CA GLY A 243 -6.14 -1.99 -10.98
C GLY A 243 -7.02 -0.76 -11.27
N LEU A 244 -6.92 -0.20 -12.48
CA LEU A 244 -7.73 0.94 -12.93
C LEU A 244 -9.11 0.54 -13.46
N ALA A 245 -9.28 -0.72 -13.88
CA ALA A 245 -10.54 -1.22 -14.45
C ALA A 245 -11.63 -1.47 -13.40
N THR A 246 -11.27 -1.54 -12.12
CA THR A 246 -12.19 -1.79 -11.00
C THR A 246 -12.22 -0.59 -10.05
N SER A 247 -13.31 -0.41 -9.30
CA SER A 247 -13.31 0.56 -8.20
C SER A 247 -12.09 0.31 -7.29
N GLY A 248 -11.28 1.35 -7.06
CA GLY A 248 -10.05 1.25 -6.26
C GLY A 248 -10.27 0.65 -4.87
N PHE A 249 -11.45 0.87 -4.27
CA PHE A 249 -11.82 0.23 -3.00
C PHE A 249 -11.85 -1.31 -3.10
N ARG A 250 -12.49 -1.85 -4.15
CA ARG A 250 -12.66 -3.29 -4.35
C ARG A 250 -11.37 -3.95 -4.79
N PHE A 251 -10.59 -3.31 -5.67
CA PHE A 251 -9.25 -3.76 -5.99
C PHE A 251 -8.38 -3.87 -4.72
N GLY A 252 -8.39 -2.83 -3.87
CA GLY A 252 -7.67 -2.86 -2.59
C GLY A 252 -8.15 -3.96 -1.63
N GLN A 253 -9.42 -4.37 -1.66
CA GLN A 253 -9.90 -5.54 -0.90
C GLN A 253 -9.29 -6.84 -1.41
N PHE A 254 -9.21 -7.03 -2.72
CA PHE A 254 -8.56 -8.19 -3.33
C PHE A 254 -7.07 -8.23 -3.01
N VAL A 255 -6.36 -7.11 -3.06
CA VAL A 255 -4.95 -7.01 -2.62
C VAL A 255 -4.80 -7.46 -1.17
N ARG A 256 -5.60 -6.90 -0.24
CA ARG A 256 -5.52 -7.26 1.19
C ARG A 256 -5.78 -8.73 1.42
N GLU A 257 -6.84 -9.27 0.82
CA GLU A 257 -7.18 -10.69 0.91
C GLU A 257 -6.06 -11.57 0.35
N GLY A 258 -5.56 -11.20 -0.82
CA GLY A 258 -4.47 -11.88 -1.51
C GLY A 258 -3.09 -11.69 -0.88
N ALA A 259 -2.95 -10.85 0.15
CA ALA A 259 -1.71 -10.76 0.94
C ALA A 259 -1.72 -11.72 2.14
N VAL A 260 -2.89 -11.98 2.73
CA VAL A 260 -2.99 -12.68 4.03
C VAL A 260 -3.59 -14.07 3.94
N VAL A 261 -4.51 -14.33 3.00
CA VAL A 261 -5.22 -15.61 2.95
C VAL A 261 -4.26 -16.72 2.49
N PRO A 262 -4.18 -17.85 3.22
CA PRO A 262 -3.38 -19.02 2.82
C PRO A 262 -3.81 -19.58 1.46
N PRO A 263 -2.87 -20.13 0.66
CA PRO A 263 -3.15 -20.68 -0.67
C PRO A 263 -4.30 -21.70 -0.70
N PHE A 264 -4.37 -22.61 0.28
CA PHE A 264 -5.43 -23.63 0.32
C PHE A 264 -6.83 -23.03 0.51
N LEU A 265 -6.99 -21.97 1.31
CA LEU A 265 -8.28 -21.27 1.45
C LEU A 265 -8.64 -20.46 0.20
N LEU A 266 -7.65 -19.96 -0.54
CA LEU A 266 -7.90 -19.32 -1.82
C LEU A 266 -8.36 -20.33 -2.88
N ALA A 267 -7.89 -21.57 -2.83
CA ALA A 267 -8.31 -22.63 -3.75
C ALA A 267 -9.81 -22.92 -3.65
N ASP A 268 -10.37 -22.85 -2.44
CA ASP A 268 -11.80 -23.05 -2.15
C ASP A 268 -12.72 -21.92 -2.65
N TYR A 269 -12.16 -20.80 -3.11
CA TYR A 269 -12.96 -19.72 -3.66
C TYR A 269 -13.54 -20.08 -5.03
N THR A 270 -14.71 -19.52 -5.34
CA THR A 270 -15.24 -19.49 -6.71
C THR A 270 -14.19 -18.95 -7.68
N ALA A 271 -14.11 -19.51 -8.88
CA ALA A 271 -13.05 -19.22 -9.86
C ALA A 271 -12.80 -17.72 -10.06
N ASN A 272 -13.85 -16.91 -10.28
CA ASN A 272 -13.67 -15.48 -10.50
C ASN A 272 -13.09 -14.76 -9.28
N ARG A 273 -13.60 -15.05 -8.08
CA ARG A 273 -13.09 -14.45 -6.84
C ARG A 273 -11.62 -14.84 -6.64
N ARG A 274 -11.29 -16.12 -6.82
CA ARG A 274 -9.92 -16.64 -6.69
C ARG A 274 -8.97 -15.92 -7.63
N ARG A 275 -9.27 -15.91 -8.92
CA ARG A 275 -8.44 -15.29 -9.97
C ARG A 275 -8.31 -13.78 -9.79
N ALA A 276 -9.39 -13.09 -9.43
CA ALA A 276 -9.35 -11.65 -9.11
C ALA A 276 -8.46 -11.35 -7.90
N THR A 277 -8.58 -12.14 -6.81
CA THR A 277 -7.73 -12.01 -5.62
C THR A 277 -6.26 -12.26 -5.96
N LEU A 278 -5.96 -13.29 -6.77
CA LEU A 278 -4.60 -13.61 -7.19
C LEU A 278 -4.01 -12.54 -8.12
N ALA A 279 -4.75 -12.08 -9.13
CA ALA A 279 -4.30 -11.03 -10.03
C ALA A 279 -3.95 -9.74 -9.27
N ALA A 280 -4.83 -9.31 -8.35
CA ALA A 280 -4.57 -8.15 -7.50
C ALA A 280 -3.35 -8.36 -6.60
N ALA A 281 -3.17 -9.55 -6.01
CA ALA A 281 -2.01 -9.89 -5.20
C ALA A 281 -0.71 -9.85 -5.99
N ILE A 282 -0.71 -10.33 -7.23
CA ILE A 282 0.48 -10.36 -8.10
C ILE A 282 0.91 -8.95 -8.49
N ILE A 283 -0.03 -8.05 -8.81
CA ILE A 283 0.27 -6.64 -9.09
C ILE A 283 0.91 -5.96 -7.87
N ASP A 284 0.35 -6.18 -6.67
CA ASP A 284 0.92 -5.64 -5.42
C ASP A 284 2.29 -6.25 -5.08
N LEU A 285 2.46 -7.55 -5.30
CA LEU A 285 3.73 -8.25 -5.08
C LEU A 285 4.82 -7.76 -6.06
N GLU A 286 4.49 -7.45 -7.31
CA GLU A 286 5.47 -6.89 -8.25
C GLU A 286 6.09 -5.61 -7.70
N ALA A 287 5.26 -4.68 -7.24
CA ALA A 287 5.70 -3.42 -6.66
C ALA A 287 6.56 -3.65 -5.41
N ARG A 288 6.10 -4.49 -4.47
CA ARG A 288 6.85 -4.79 -3.23
C ARG A 288 8.19 -5.48 -3.49
N LEU A 289 8.25 -6.38 -4.46
CA LEU A 289 9.50 -7.07 -4.84
C LEU A 289 10.48 -6.11 -5.50
N ALA A 290 9.99 -5.20 -6.35
CA ALA A 290 10.80 -4.14 -6.94
C ALA A 290 11.39 -3.22 -5.86
N ASP A 291 10.56 -2.72 -4.93
CA ASP A 291 11.01 -1.87 -3.82
C ASP A 291 12.03 -2.60 -2.93
N ALA A 292 11.75 -3.86 -2.56
CA ALA A 292 12.67 -4.67 -1.75
C ALA A 292 14.02 -4.88 -2.46
N ALA A 293 14.02 -5.12 -3.77
CA ALA A 293 15.23 -5.29 -4.55
C ALA A 293 16.05 -3.99 -4.62
N ILE A 294 15.40 -2.84 -4.81
CA ILE A 294 16.05 -1.51 -4.82
C ILE A 294 16.67 -1.21 -3.45
N VAL A 295 15.91 -1.36 -2.36
CA VAL A 295 16.43 -1.15 -0.99
C VAL A 295 17.59 -2.09 -0.69
N MET A 296 17.53 -3.34 -1.15
CA MET A 296 18.62 -4.28 -0.97
C MET A 296 19.87 -3.90 -1.78
N PHE A 297 19.68 -3.41 -3.01
CA PHE A 297 20.74 -2.86 -3.84
C PHE A 297 21.44 -1.70 -3.11
N GLU A 298 20.68 -0.71 -2.65
CA GLU A 298 21.22 0.44 -1.91
C GLU A 298 22.02 0.03 -0.68
N ARG A 299 21.50 -0.92 0.12
CA ARG A 299 22.20 -1.45 1.30
C ARG A 299 23.50 -2.17 0.93
N LEU A 300 23.51 -2.92 -0.16
CA LEU A 300 24.72 -3.62 -0.63
C LEU A 300 25.77 -2.64 -1.13
N ILE A 301 25.38 -1.64 -1.93
CA ILE A 301 26.27 -0.58 -2.43
C ILE A 301 26.82 0.24 -1.25
N GLY A 302 25.95 0.78 -0.40
CA GLY A 302 26.37 1.55 0.78
C GLY A 302 27.29 0.75 1.70
N GLY A 303 26.96 -0.54 1.92
CA GLY A 303 27.78 -1.43 2.71
C GLY A 303 29.18 -1.69 2.14
N ILE A 304 29.38 -1.62 0.81
CA ILE A 304 30.70 -1.71 0.18
C ILE A 304 31.52 -0.47 0.55
N PHE A 305 30.97 0.73 0.38
CA PHE A 305 31.63 1.99 0.73
C PHE A 305 31.92 2.10 2.24
N THR A 306 30.97 1.73 3.09
CA THR A 306 31.19 1.72 4.55
C THR A 306 32.32 0.77 4.95
N ARG A 307 32.40 -0.42 4.33
CA ARG A 307 33.48 -1.37 4.62
C ARG A 307 34.82 -0.89 4.07
N ALA A 308 34.85 -0.24 2.91
CA ALA A 308 36.05 0.37 2.36
C ALA A 308 36.58 1.45 3.31
N LYS A 309 35.73 2.39 3.74
CA LYS A 309 36.08 3.45 4.70
C LYS A 309 36.56 2.90 6.04
N ARG A 310 35.86 1.91 6.62
CA ARG A 310 36.29 1.26 7.87
C ARG A 310 37.62 0.53 7.72
N GLY A 311 37.87 -0.09 6.56
CA GLY A 311 39.16 -0.71 6.25
C GLY A 311 40.29 0.32 6.22
N GLN A 312 40.03 1.48 5.61
CA GLN A 312 40.96 2.61 5.59
C GLN A 312 41.23 3.14 7.00
N GLU A 313 40.18 3.44 7.78
CA GLU A 313 40.31 3.90 9.17
C GLU A 313 41.12 2.92 10.03
N ARG A 314 40.91 1.60 9.88
CA ARG A 314 41.72 0.59 10.58
C ARG A 314 43.19 0.63 10.17
N ARG A 315 43.49 0.70 8.86
CA ARG A 315 44.89 0.84 8.38
C ARG A 315 45.57 2.08 8.96
N TYR A 316 44.85 3.21 9.05
CA TYR A 316 45.36 4.41 9.71
C TYR A 316 45.60 4.21 11.21
N GLN A 317 44.68 3.56 11.93
CA GLN A 317 44.85 3.25 13.34
C GLN A 317 46.04 2.32 13.60
N ASP A 318 46.19 1.28 12.78
CA ASP A 318 47.32 0.33 12.86
C ASP A 318 48.66 1.03 12.56
N ALA A 319 48.65 2.05 11.69
CA ALA A 319 49.83 2.85 11.38
C ALA A 319 50.16 3.93 12.43
N ALA A 320 49.21 4.30 13.31
CA ALA A 320 49.34 5.43 14.24
C ALA A 320 50.59 5.39 15.15
N PRO A 321 51.01 4.24 15.72
CA PRO A 321 52.26 4.17 16.49
C PRO A 321 53.50 4.49 15.66
N SER A 322 53.50 4.07 14.39
CA SER A 322 54.58 4.35 13.44
C SER A 322 54.61 5.82 13.03
N VAL A 323 53.44 6.48 12.92
CA VAL A 323 53.35 7.93 12.65
C VAL A 323 54.06 8.73 13.74
N GLY A 324 53.80 8.47 15.01
CA GLY A 324 54.45 9.20 16.12
C GLY A 324 55.97 8.98 16.15
N LYS A 325 56.45 7.79 15.78
CA LYS A 325 57.88 7.51 15.65
C LYS A 325 58.52 8.25 14.48
N LEU A 326 57.84 8.29 13.32
CA LEU A 326 58.30 9.01 12.12
C LEU A 326 58.29 10.54 12.32
N MET A 327 57.25 11.09 12.96
CA MET A 327 57.18 12.53 13.26
C MET A 327 58.30 12.98 14.19
N ARG A 328 58.65 12.17 15.20
CA ARG A 328 59.83 12.45 16.05
C ARG A 328 61.14 12.35 15.29
N LEU A 329 61.26 11.39 14.37
CA LEU A 329 62.45 11.24 13.52
C LEU A 329 62.62 12.47 12.62
N PHE A 330 61.55 12.90 11.94
CA PHE A 330 61.55 14.11 11.12
C PHE A 330 61.81 15.38 11.94
N GLY A 331 61.19 15.51 13.11
CA GLY A 331 61.44 16.64 14.01
C GLY A 331 62.90 16.72 14.45
N ALA A 332 63.53 15.58 14.75
CA ALA A 332 64.96 15.52 15.07
C ALA A 332 65.84 15.85 13.85
N THR A 333 65.46 15.44 12.64
CA THR A 333 66.16 15.82 11.40
C THR A 333 66.06 17.32 11.13
N ILE A 334 64.87 17.92 11.30
CA ILE A 334 64.69 19.38 11.15
C ILE A 334 65.55 20.11 12.17
N ALA A 335 65.53 19.70 13.44
CA ALA A 335 66.35 20.30 14.50
C ALA A 335 67.86 20.21 14.21
N ALA A 336 68.32 19.12 13.61
CA ALA A 336 69.72 18.96 13.20
C ALA A 336 70.12 19.91 12.05
N LEU A 337 69.21 20.12 11.10
CA LEU A 337 69.42 21.08 10.01
C LEU A 337 69.40 22.53 10.51
N ASP A 338 68.47 22.86 11.41
CA ASP A 338 68.35 24.19 12.05
C ASP A 338 69.62 24.51 12.85
N MET A 339 70.12 23.55 13.64
CA MET A 339 71.38 23.69 14.37
C MET A 339 72.58 23.87 13.42
N ALA A 340 72.60 23.19 12.27
CA ALA A 340 73.65 23.36 11.27
C ALA A 340 73.64 24.77 10.68
N GLU A 341 72.45 25.32 10.44
CA GLU A 341 72.26 26.69 9.96
C GLU A 341 72.71 27.73 11.01
N GLU A 342 72.31 27.56 12.28
CA GLU A 342 72.68 28.47 13.38
C GLU A 342 74.18 28.47 13.70
N THR A 343 74.82 27.30 13.61
CA THR A 343 76.24 27.14 13.99
C THR A 343 77.21 27.19 12.80
N GLY A 344 76.69 27.24 11.57
CA GLY A 344 77.49 27.16 10.34
C GLY A 344 78.16 25.79 10.13
N GLY A 345 77.67 24.73 10.77
CA GLY A 345 78.18 23.36 10.67
C GLY A 345 77.72 22.62 9.41
N ASP A 346 78.33 21.47 9.10
CA ASP A 346 77.90 20.62 7.98
C ASP A 346 76.54 19.94 8.31
N PRO A 347 75.47 20.22 7.54
CA PRO A 347 74.15 19.65 7.79
C PRO A 347 74.09 18.13 7.71
N LEU A 348 74.89 17.49 6.85
CA LEU A 348 74.89 16.03 6.71
C LEU A 348 75.51 15.36 7.93
N LEU A 349 76.56 15.97 8.47
CA LEU A 349 77.29 15.46 9.63
C LEU A 349 76.43 15.57 10.90
N LEU A 350 75.77 16.70 11.09
CA LEU A 350 74.86 16.92 12.22
C LEU A 350 73.61 16.02 12.15
N VAL A 351 73.07 15.75 10.96
CA VAL A 351 71.95 14.79 10.81
C VAL A 351 72.41 13.36 11.15
N ASP A 352 73.61 12.95 10.76
CA ASP A 352 74.14 11.63 11.13
C ASP A 352 74.40 11.51 12.64
N GLU A 353 74.96 12.55 13.27
CA GLU A 353 75.23 12.56 14.72
C GLU A 353 73.95 12.56 15.57
N MET A 354 72.96 13.39 15.21
CA MET A 354 71.74 13.57 16.02
C MET A 354 70.65 12.53 15.73
N VAL A 355 70.57 12.03 14.49
CA VAL A 355 69.47 11.16 14.03
C VAL A 355 69.97 9.78 13.59
N GLY A 356 71.17 9.70 13.02
CA GLY A 356 71.75 8.52 12.39
C GLY A 356 71.28 8.38 10.94
N TRP A 357 72.20 8.53 9.98
CA TRP A 357 71.92 8.50 8.55
C TRP A 357 71.25 7.20 8.12
N HIS A 358 71.77 6.06 8.59
CA HIS A 358 71.19 4.75 8.29
C HIS A 358 69.78 4.59 8.86
N ARG A 359 69.52 5.15 10.05
CA ARG A 359 68.21 5.11 10.70
C ARG A 359 67.20 5.97 9.93
N LEU A 360 67.58 7.16 9.48
CA LEU A 360 66.76 8.02 8.64
C LEU A 360 66.42 7.34 7.31
N MET A 361 67.41 6.76 6.63
CA MET A 361 67.20 6.06 5.35
C MET A 361 66.33 4.80 5.52
N SER A 362 66.47 4.07 6.63
CA SER A 362 65.63 2.90 6.94
C SER A 362 64.15 3.24 7.17
N ALA A 363 63.84 4.50 7.48
CA ALA A 363 62.48 4.98 7.67
C ALA A 363 61.74 5.25 6.35
N ARG A 364 62.47 5.42 5.23
CA ARG A 364 61.90 5.77 3.92
C ARG A 364 60.75 4.85 3.47
N PRO A 365 60.86 3.50 3.50
CA PRO A 365 59.73 2.63 3.13
C PRO A 365 58.49 2.81 4.01
N HIS A 366 58.67 3.17 5.29
CA HIS A 366 57.57 3.40 6.23
C HIS A 366 56.89 4.74 5.98
N VAL A 367 57.65 5.76 5.59
CA VAL A 367 57.15 7.07 5.15
C VAL A 367 56.35 6.92 3.85
N ASP A 368 56.90 6.20 2.88
CA ASP A 368 56.25 5.93 1.59
C ASP A 368 54.95 5.15 1.78
N ALA A 369 54.95 4.12 2.65
CA ALA A 369 53.74 3.37 2.99
C ALA A 369 52.68 4.24 3.67
N LEU A 370 53.06 5.14 4.58
CA LEU A 370 52.13 6.04 5.25
C LEU A 370 51.55 7.09 4.29
N ALA A 371 52.39 7.65 3.41
CA ALA A 371 51.97 8.59 2.38
C ALA A 371 50.97 7.94 1.39
N ALA A 372 51.15 6.65 1.08
CA ALA A 372 50.22 5.87 0.26
C ALA A 372 48.85 5.69 0.96
N ILE A 373 48.80 5.44 2.27
CA ILE A 373 47.54 5.35 3.04
C ILE A 373 46.80 6.70 3.02
N GLY A 374 47.57 7.80 3.10
CA GLY A 374 47.15 9.20 2.98
C GLY A 374 46.30 9.54 1.74
N GLN A 375 46.60 8.88 0.62
CA GLN A 375 46.09 9.23 -0.71
C GLN A 375 45.08 8.22 -1.28
N GLU A 376 44.82 7.09 -0.60
CA GLU A 376 43.86 6.10 -1.09
C GLU A 376 42.42 6.65 -1.07
N ASP A 377 41.85 6.89 -2.25
CA ASP A 377 40.45 7.28 -2.42
C ASP A 377 39.52 6.12 -2.03
N ALA A 378 38.46 6.42 -1.27
CA ALA A 378 37.43 5.46 -0.90
C ALA A 378 36.81 4.75 -2.12
N LEU A 379 36.79 5.41 -3.28
CA LEU A 379 36.37 4.82 -4.55
C LEU A 379 37.30 3.69 -5.03
N VAL A 380 38.62 3.86 -4.93
CA VAL A 380 39.62 2.82 -5.26
C VAL A 380 39.46 1.62 -4.31
N LEU A 381 39.22 1.88 -3.02
CA LEU A 381 39.01 0.80 -2.06
C LEU A 381 37.69 0.07 -2.29
N ALA A 382 36.67 0.75 -2.82
CA ALA A 382 35.41 0.12 -3.21
C ALA A 382 35.57 -0.78 -4.44
N THR A 383 36.44 -0.45 -5.41
CA THR A 383 36.69 -1.29 -6.59
C THR A 383 37.34 -2.63 -6.23
N GLN A 384 38.10 -2.73 -5.13
CA GLN A 384 38.61 -4.00 -4.60
C GLN A 384 37.51 -5.01 -4.25
N ARG A 385 36.25 -4.55 -4.11
CA ARG A 385 35.07 -5.41 -3.87
C ARG A 385 34.21 -5.62 -5.12
N HIS A 386 34.73 -5.28 -6.30
CA HIS A 386 34.04 -5.41 -7.58
C HIS A 386 33.56 -6.85 -7.87
N SER A 387 34.32 -7.87 -7.43
CA SER A 387 33.90 -9.27 -7.53
C SER A 387 32.57 -9.56 -6.81
N THR A 388 32.25 -8.82 -5.75
CA THR A 388 30.97 -8.94 -5.03
C THR A 388 29.84 -8.27 -5.81
N LEU A 389 30.10 -7.12 -6.43
CA LEU A 389 29.12 -6.40 -7.27
C LEU A 389 28.69 -7.23 -8.48
N ARG A 390 29.66 -7.86 -9.16
CA ARG A 390 29.39 -8.71 -10.33
C ARG A 390 28.46 -9.88 -10.07
N ARG A 391 28.31 -10.33 -8.81
CA ARG A 391 27.43 -11.46 -8.46
C ARG A 391 25.95 -11.15 -8.61
N PHE A 392 25.55 -9.88 -8.69
CA PHE A 392 24.14 -9.50 -8.79
C PHE A 392 23.88 -8.34 -9.78
N SER A 393 24.91 -7.57 -10.16
CA SER A 393 24.74 -6.39 -11.01
C SER A 393 24.09 -6.70 -12.35
N ALA A 394 24.51 -7.78 -13.02
CA ALA A 394 23.93 -8.21 -14.30
C ALA A 394 22.42 -8.44 -14.18
N ASN A 395 22.03 -9.34 -13.26
CA ASN A 395 20.63 -9.65 -13.00
C ASN A 395 19.81 -8.42 -12.59
N PHE A 396 20.39 -7.51 -11.80
CA PHE A 396 19.71 -6.28 -11.39
C PHE A 396 19.45 -5.37 -12.59
N LEU A 397 20.48 -5.12 -13.42
CA LEU A 397 20.38 -4.26 -14.59
C LEU A 397 19.41 -4.83 -15.63
N ASP A 398 19.40 -6.15 -15.84
CA ASP A 398 18.48 -6.81 -16.77
C ASP A 398 17.03 -6.80 -16.28
N THR A 399 16.84 -6.84 -14.96
CA THR A 399 15.49 -6.85 -14.37
C THR A 399 14.84 -5.47 -14.42
N PHE A 400 15.59 -4.37 -14.32
CA PHE A 400 15.02 -3.03 -14.28
C PHE A 400 15.14 -2.29 -15.62
N THR A 401 14.05 -1.62 -16.01
CA THR A 401 14.09 -0.64 -17.10
C THR A 401 14.42 0.73 -16.53
N PHE A 402 15.55 1.28 -16.95
CA PHE A 402 15.99 2.61 -16.53
C PHE A 402 15.50 3.66 -17.51
N ARG A 403 14.87 4.71 -16.99
CA ARG A 403 14.45 5.89 -17.74
C ARG A 403 14.95 7.11 -16.98
N ALA A 404 15.41 8.12 -17.71
CA ALA A 404 15.91 9.35 -17.11
C ALA A 404 15.42 10.57 -17.91
N SER A 405 15.25 11.69 -17.21
CA SER A 405 14.97 13.01 -17.80
C SER A 405 16.04 14.02 -17.36
N GLY A 406 16.25 15.06 -18.18
CA GLY A 406 17.21 16.12 -17.88
C GLY A 406 18.64 15.60 -17.66
N ALA A 407 19.28 16.03 -16.58
CA ALA A 407 20.67 15.69 -16.24
C ALA A 407 20.95 14.19 -16.07
N GLY A 408 19.92 13.37 -15.82
CA GLY A 408 20.06 11.91 -15.71
C GLY A 408 20.23 11.18 -17.04
N SER A 409 19.95 11.83 -18.18
CA SER A 409 20.05 11.22 -19.51
C SER A 409 21.46 10.72 -19.84
N ASN A 410 22.50 11.39 -19.33
CA ASN A 410 23.90 11.01 -19.52
C ASN A 410 24.27 9.66 -18.86
N LEU A 411 23.46 9.17 -17.90
CA LEU A 411 23.67 7.89 -17.23
C LEU A 411 23.19 6.70 -18.07
N LEU A 412 22.20 6.90 -18.95
CA LEU A 412 21.61 5.79 -19.73
C LEU A 412 22.63 5.11 -20.64
N PRO A 413 23.48 5.82 -21.41
CA PRO A 413 24.52 5.17 -22.21
C PRO A 413 25.50 4.34 -21.39
N ALA A 414 25.84 4.78 -20.17
CA ALA A 414 26.73 4.02 -19.28
C ALA A 414 26.06 2.76 -18.73
N ILE A 415 24.76 2.83 -18.41
CA ILE A 415 23.98 1.67 -17.97
C ILE A 415 23.86 0.63 -19.10
N GLU A 416 23.59 1.07 -20.34
CA GLU A 416 23.51 0.16 -21.49
C GLU A 416 24.85 -0.49 -21.81
N LEU A 417 25.95 0.27 -21.77
CA LEU A 417 27.30 -0.32 -21.89
C LEU A 417 27.56 -1.38 -20.81
N LEU A 418 27.14 -1.13 -19.56
CA LEU A 418 27.30 -2.11 -18.48
C LEU A 418 26.45 -3.36 -18.70
N LYS A 419 25.24 -3.25 -19.25
CA LYS A 419 24.42 -4.41 -19.61
C LYS A 419 25.09 -5.25 -20.70
N GLU A 420 25.53 -4.62 -21.78
CA GLU A 420 26.23 -5.30 -22.88
C GLU A 420 27.50 -6.01 -22.39
N PHE A 421 28.29 -5.33 -21.57
CA PHE A 421 29.53 -5.85 -21.01
C PHE A 421 29.28 -7.03 -20.06
N ASN A 422 28.21 -6.99 -19.26
CA ASN A 422 27.82 -8.11 -18.40
C ASN A 422 27.28 -9.31 -19.19
N GLY A 423 26.63 -9.08 -20.35
CA GLY A 423 26.08 -10.13 -21.21
C GLY A 423 27.12 -10.86 -22.06
N LYS A 424 28.22 -10.21 -22.45
CA LYS A 424 29.28 -10.79 -23.28
C LYS A 424 30.55 -11.04 -22.47
N ARG A 425 30.85 -12.31 -22.16
CA ARG A 425 32.14 -12.67 -21.55
C ARG A 425 33.30 -12.24 -22.47
N GLY A 426 34.13 -11.31 -22.00
CA GLY A 426 35.35 -10.89 -22.70
C GLY A 426 35.19 -9.70 -23.65
N SER A 427 34.05 -9.00 -23.65
CA SER A 427 33.93 -7.73 -24.39
C SER A 427 34.87 -6.68 -23.85
N GLN A 428 35.56 -5.94 -24.73
CA GLN A 428 36.38 -4.79 -24.37
C GLN A 428 35.49 -3.57 -24.14
N LEU A 429 35.92 -2.70 -23.22
CA LEU A 429 35.31 -1.37 -23.10
C LEU A 429 35.69 -0.55 -24.35
N PRO A 430 34.79 0.31 -24.86
CA PRO A 430 35.14 1.25 -25.92
C PRO A 430 36.27 2.19 -25.48
N GLU A 431 37.06 2.70 -26.44
CA GLU A 431 38.20 3.58 -26.15
C GLU A 431 37.82 4.84 -25.35
N SER A 432 36.58 5.32 -25.53
CA SER A 432 36.00 6.43 -24.76
C SER A 432 34.66 5.98 -24.16
N PRO A 433 34.68 5.32 -22.99
CA PRO A 433 33.44 4.90 -22.34
C PRO A 433 32.66 6.14 -21.86
N PRO A 434 31.32 6.11 -21.91
CA PRO A 434 30.48 7.20 -21.42
C PRO A 434 30.75 7.44 -19.94
N MET A 435 31.12 8.67 -19.59
CA MET A 435 31.44 9.11 -18.23
C MET A 435 30.42 10.14 -17.74
N PRO A 436 29.33 9.70 -17.09
CA PRO A 436 28.27 10.61 -16.62
C PRO A 436 28.66 11.43 -15.40
N PHE A 437 29.78 11.11 -14.74
CA PHE A 437 30.23 11.77 -13.52
C PHE A 437 31.24 12.88 -13.82
N ALA A 438 30.94 14.09 -13.37
CA ALA A 438 31.83 15.26 -13.56
C ALA A 438 33.15 15.17 -12.77
N ASN A 439 33.18 14.37 -11.70
CA ASN A 439 34.39 14.20 -10.90
C ASN A 439 35.42 13.34 -11.67
N ARG A 440 36.55 13.98 -12.03
CA ARG A 440 37.68 13.37 -12.75
C ARG A 440 38.33 12.18 -12.00
N GLN A 441 38.05 11.97 -10.73
CA GLN A 441 38.50 10.76 -10.02
C GLN A 441 37.90 9.49 -10.63
N TRP A 442 36.67 9.54 -11.14
CA TRP A 442 36.02 8.37 -11.74
C TRP A 442 36.68 7.90 -13.03
N SER A 443 37.19 8.81 -13.86
CA SER A 443 37.86 8.43 -15.11
C SER A 443 39.21 7.74 -14.86
N LYS A 444 39.87 8.06 -13.74
CA LYS A 444 41.12 7.40 -13.32
C LYS A 444 40.94 5.94 -12.89
N LEU A 445 39.71 5.53 -12.60
CA LEU A 445 39.38 4.16 -12.14
C LEU A 445 39.04 3.20 -13.28
N ILE A 446 38.98 3.69 -14.52
CA ILE A 446 38.69 2.88 -15.70
C ILE A 446 40.02 2.50 -16.35
N GLU A 447 40.46 1.27 -16.11
CA GLU A 447 41.60 0.70 -16.82
C GLU A 447 41.12 0.04 -18.12
N VAL A 448 41.42 0.67 -19.25
CA VAL A 448 41.31 0.02 -20.57
C VAL A 448 42.55 -0.85 -20.75
N VAL A 449 42.44 -2.15 -20.49
CA VAL A 449 43.57 -3.09 -20.63
C VAL A 449 43.81 -3.38 -22.13
N PRO A 450 44.99 -3.07 -22.70
CA PRO A 450 45.30 -3.39 -24.09
C PRO A 450 45.50 -4.90 -24.33
N PRO A 451 45.32 -5.41 -25.56
CA PRO A 451 45.27 -6.85 -25.85
C PRO A 451 46.56 -7.64 -25.59
N SER A 452 47.70 -6.99 -25.39
CA SER A 452 49.01 -7.64 -25.33
C SER A 452 49.43 -8.14 -23.94
N TRP A 453 48.64 -7.91 -22.89
CA TRP A 453 48.97 -8.33 -21.52
C TRP A 453 47.85 -9.18 -20.90
N THR A 454 47.55 -10.32 -21.53
CA THR A 454 46.81 -11.40 -20.85
C THR A 454 47.79 -12.26 -20.06
N VAL A 455 48.32 -11.71 -18.95
CA VAL A 455 48.98 -12.51 -17.93
C VAL A 455 48.37 -12.12 -16.58
N TRP A 456 47.45 -12.98 -16.12
CA TRP A 456 47.01 -13.14 -14.74
C TRP A 456 47.04 -11.90 -13.83
N ARG A 457 45.91 -11.20 -13.70
CA ARG A 457 45.57 -10.50 -12.44
C ARG A 457 44.11 -10.73 -12.07
N LEU A 458 43.92 -11.73 -11.21
CA LEU A 458 42.84 -11.78 -10.23
C LEU A 458 43.12 -10.69 -9.19
N ILE A 459 42.36 -9.59 -9.22
CA ILE A 459 42.12 -8.70 -8.07
C ILE A 459 40.62 -8.40 -8.03
#